data_AF-A0A2J0KNG9-F1
#
_entry.id   AF-A0A2J0KNG9-F1
#
_cell.length_a   1.000
_cell.length_b   1.000
_cell.length_c   1.000
_cell.angle_alpha   90.00
_cell.angle_beta   90.00
_cell.angle_gamma   90.00
#
_symmetry.space_group_name_H-M   'P 1'
#
loop_
_entity.id
_entity.type
_entity.pdbx_description
1 polymer ?
#
loop_
_entity_poly.entity_id
_entity_poly.type
_entity_poly.pdbx_seq_one_letter_code
_entity_poly.pdbx_strand_id
1 'polypeptide(L)'
;YPISVYSINMMTDEHLFVPLFFLGLYFLLKEVHGCPVKWPLLWYGLIFGYATMVRTHSIFTPMTVALAYCLLKYPWKKTVMAFLTVMLLMQIVNLPWAIRNYKAWGTPVIYTATANFVYRTVNSSATPEGGGHIPLKGEEGYSEELERAGLLNNEGLYHKLCNREMMRWITGHPYAFLKLGLCRVIFFMGWNRAGGVWPIWFQYYEGSYDPARPIAPNVKHFLEEAAFLFYYVLFFMFLSSVFFIWRRWKRLSRQCQISLLVLGSVFVFWLLEHMVIYPDRKYRYPLEPLMIVWVSVWLDWIAFGSKKDVP
;
A
#
# COMPACT_ATOMS: atom_id res chain seq x y z
N TYR A 1 -5.32 -16.54 4.29
CA TYR A 1 -5.26 -16.64 2.82
C TYR A 1 -4.71 -18.01 2.41
N PRO A 2 -5.50 -19.11 2.51
CA PRO A 2 -5.12 -20.34 1.83
C PRO A 2 -4.93 -20.06 0.33
N ILE A 3 -5.78 -19.21 -0.24
CA ILE A 3 -5.83 -18.98 -1.68
C ILE A 3 -4.62 -18.24 -2.26
N SER A 4 -3.86 -17.41 -1.53
CA SER A 4 -2.68 -16.72 -2.08
C SER A 4 -1.51 -17.68 -2.16
N VAL A 5 -1.45 -18.64 -1.24
CA VAL A 5 -0.51 -19.77 -1.27
C VAL A 5 -0.93 -20.79 -2.32
N TYR A 6 -2.24 -20.99 -2.55
CA TYR A 6 -2.76 -21.95 -3.53
C TYR A 6 -2.90 -21.40 -4.97
N SER A 7 -2.90 -20.08 -5.19
CA SER A 7 -3.19 -19.50 -6.50
C SER A 7 -2.00 -19.41 -7.45
N ILE A 8 -0.82 -19.91 -7.07
CA ILE A 8 0.38 -19.52 -7.81
C ILE A 8 1.46 -20.61 -7.91
N ASN A 9 1.49 -21.20 -9.10
CA ASN A 9 2.74 -21.50 -9.80
C ASN A 9 3.49 -20.22 -10.24
N MET A 10 3.18 -19.02 -9.71
CA MET A 10 3.81 -17.76 -10.10
C MET A 10 4.38 -17.04 -8.88
N MET A 11 5.69 -16.83 -8.87
CA MET A 11 6.30 -15.90 -7.93
C MET A 11 5.89 -14.47 -8.32
N THR A 12 4.87 -13.94 -7.65
CA THR A 12 4.52 -12.51 -7.77
C THR A 12 5.35 -11.67 -6.80
N ASP A 13 5.45 -10.38 -7.08
CA ASP A 13 6.20 -9.41 -6.30
C ASP A 13 5.69 -9.27 -4.84
N GLU A 14 4.44 -9.64 -4.53
CA GLU A 14 3.94 -9.72 -3.14
C GLU A 14 4.79 -10.63 -2.24
N HIS A 15 5.31 -11.73 -2.77
CA HIS A 15 6.04 -12.75 -1.99
C HIS A 15 7.40 -12.26 -1.54
N LEU A 16 7.97 -11.31 -2.28
CA LEU A 16 9.21 -10.63 -1.90
C LEU A 16 8.91 -9.37 -1.09
N PHE A 17 7.89 -8.60 -1.49
CA PHE A 17 7.51 -7.36 -0.83
C PHE A 17 7.08 -7.57 0.63
N VAL A 18 6.14 -8.47 0.90
CA VAL A 18 5.54 -8.62 2.22
C VAL A 18 6.58 -9.03 3.27
N PRO A 19 7.42 -10.05 3.06
CA PRO A 19 8.47 -10.39 4.03
C PRO A 19 9.45 -9.24 4.28
N LEU A 20 9.89 -8.52 3.24
CA LEU A 20 10.80 -7.38 3.41
C LEU A 20 10.13 -6.25 4.20
N PHE A 21 8.90 -5.90 3.84
CA PHE A 21 8.14 -4.84 4.50
C PHE A 21 7.93 -5.14 5.98
N PHE A 22 7.48 -6.37 6.32
CA PHE A 22 7.28 -6.78 7.70
C PHE A 22 8.59 -7.02 8.46
N LEU A 23 9.70 -7.37 7.80
CA LEU A 23 11.02 -7.41 8.43
C LEU A 23 11.46 -6.02 8.90
N GLY A 24 11.22 -5.00 8.09
CA GLY A 24 11.50 -3.61 8.46
C GLY A 24 10.65 -3.15 9.63
N LEU A 25 9.35 -3.46 9.62
CA LEU A 25 8.45 -3.19 10.74
C LEU A 25 8.86 -3.96 12.00
N TYR A 26 9.25 -5.23 11.87
CA TYR A 26 9.71 -6.05 12.97
C TYR A 26 10.90 -5.42 13.69
N PHE A 27 11.94 -4.98 12.96
CA PHE A 27 13.07 -4.29 13.58
C PHE A 27 12.69 -2.95 14.23
N LEU A 28 11.74 -2.21 13.64
CA LEU A 28 11.22 -0.99 14.24
C LEU A 28 10.49 -1.27 15.56
N LEU A 29 9.63 -2.29 15.59
CA LEU A 29 8.92 -2.70 16.79
C LEU A 29 9.86 -3.29 17.85
N LYS A 30 10.94 -3.97 17.44
CA LYS A 30 11.99 -4.44 18.35
C LYS A 30 12.58 -3.28 19.14
N GLU A 31 12.92 -2.16 18.48
CA GLU A 31 13.41 -0.95 19.16
C GLU A 31 12.35 -0.33 20.07
N VAL A 32 11.08 -0.30 19.63
CA VAL A 32 9.96 0.18 20.47
C VAL A 32 9.87 -0.61 21.79
N HIS A 33 10.15 -1.91 21.74
CA HIS A 33 10.19 -2.80 22.90
C HIS A 33 11.54 -2.76 23.65
N GLY A 34 12.41 -1.79 23.36
CA GLY A 34 13.69 -1.59 24.07
C GLY A 34 14.76 -2.61 23.71
N CYS A 35 14.51 -3.48 22.73
CA CYS A 35 15.51 -4.44 22.26
C CYS A 35 16.46 -3.73 21.28
N PRO A 36 17.77 -3.68 21.56
CA PRO A 36 18.70 -2.95 20.72
C PRO A 36 18.79 -3.59 19.33
N VAL A 37 18.71 -2.74 18.31
CA VAL A 37 19.05 -3.08 16.92
C VAL A 37 20.33 -2.35 16.59
N LYS A 38 21.37 -3.08 16.18
CA LYS A 38 22.66 -2.48 15.81
C LYS A 38 22.48 -1.75 14.47
N TRP A 39 22.76 -0.45 14.44
CA TRP A 39 22.60 0.42 13.25
C TRP A 39 21.16 0.45 12.69
N PRO A 40 20.16 0.84 13.50
CA PRO A 40 18.75 0.70 13.13
C PRO A 40 18.38 1.48 11.88
N LEU A 41 18.83 2.75 11.77
CA LEU A 41 18.54 3.62 10.63
C LEU A 41 19.12 3.06 9.31
N LEU A 42 20.28 2.39 9.37
CA LEU A 42 20.86 1.72 8.21
C LEU A 42 19.95 0.59 7.73
N TRP A 43 19.52 -0.28 8.66
CA TRP A 43 18.62 -1.38 8.34
C TRP A 43 17.26 -0.91 7.84
N TYR A 44 16.68 0.12 8.45
CA TYR A 44 15.41 0.71 7.98
C TYR A 44 15.56 1.24 6.56
N GLY A 45 16.61 2.01 6.29
CA GLY A 45 16.89 2.56 4.97
C GLY A 45 17.06 1.47 3.90
N LEU A 46 17.84 0.42 4.20
CA LEU A 46 18.08 -0.68 3.27
C LEU A 46 16.83 -1.53 3.05
N ILE A 47 16.17 -2.00 4.12
CA ILE A 47 15.03 -2.92 4.03
C ILE A 47 13.84 -2.23 3.39
N PHE A 48 13.47 -1.03 3.86
CA PHE A 48 12.38 -0.29 3.24
C PHE A 48 12.75 0.23 1.85
N GLY A 49 14.03 0.49 1.59
CA GLY A 49 14.53 0.85 0.25
C GLY A 49 14.31 -0.28 -0.74
N TYR A 50 14.69 -1.50 -0.37
CA TYR A 50 14.44 -2.71 -1.16
C TYR A 50 12.96 -3.03 -1.29
N ALA A 51 12.18 -2.93 -0.20
CA ALA A 51 10.73 -3.09 -0.27
C ALA A 51 10.12 -2.08 -1.28
N THR A 52 10.61 -0.84 -1.29
CA THR A 52 10.15 0.22 -2.20
C THR A 52 10.54 -0.06 -3.64
N MET A 53 11.71 -0.67 -3.85
CA MET A 53 12.17 -1.10 -5.18
C MET A 53 11.31 -2.24 -5.73
N VAL A 54 10.88 -3.18 -4.86
CA VAL A 54 9.96 -4.26 -5.24
C VAL A 54 8.56 -3.71 -5.51
N ARG A 55 8.07 -2.84 -4.62
CA ARG A 55 6.81 -2.09 -4.79
C ARG A 55 6.93 -0.70 -4.24
N THR A 56 6.60 0.28 -5.06
CA THR A 56 6.74 1.71 -4.72
C THR A 56 5.87 2.15 -3.53
N HIS A 57 4.94 1.31 -3.08
CA HIS A 57 4.01 1.58 -1.99
C HIS A 57 4.63 1.75 -0.61
N SER A 58 5.84 1.26 -0.35
CA SER A 58 6.51 1.52 0.94
C SER A 58 7.26 2.85 1.01
N ILE A 59 7.06 3.76 0.05
CA ILE A 59 7.72 5.08 0.03
C ILE A 59 7.44 5.93 1.27
N PHE A 60 6.30 5.75 1.94
CA PHE A 60 5.92 6.49 3.14
C PHE A 60 6.63 6.02 4.43
N THR A 61 7.35 4.91 4.39
CA THR A 61 7.97 4.31 5.58
C THR A 61 8.94 5.20 6.36
N PRO A 62 9.68 6.17 5.78
CA PRO A 62 10.44 7.15 6.58
C PRO A 62 9.56 7.92 7.57
N MET A 63 8.31 8.24 7.19
CA MET A 63 7.35 8.89 8.09
C MET A 63 6.93 7.97 9.24
N THR A 64 6.82 6.66 8.98
CA THR A 64 6.52 5.66 10.01
C THR A 64 7.65 5.57 11.04
N VAL A 65 8.91 5.56 10.59
CA VAL A 65 10.08 5.58 11.49
C VAL A 65 10.12 6.86 12.31
N ALA A 66 9.90 8.02 11.66
CA ALA A 66 9.85 9.31 12.34
C ALA A 66 8.75 9.36 13.40
N LEU A 67 7.55 8.85 13.09
CA LEU A 67 6.45 8.75 14.02
C LEU A 67 6.84 7.89 15.23
N ALA A 68 7.43 6.71 15.01
CA ALA A 68 7.89 5.85 16.10
C ALA A 68 8.88 6.58 17.03
N TYR A 69 9.86 7.29 16.45
CA TYR A 69 10.84 8.07 17.23
C TYR A 69 10.19 9.22 18.02
N CYS A 70 9.19 9.89 17.43
CA CYS A 70 8.39 10.90 18.11
C CYS A 70 7.59 10.31 19.28
N LEU A 71 6.97 9.14 19.09
CA LEU A 71 6.19 8.43 20.10
C LEU A 71 7.05 7.91 21.26
N LEU A 72 8.29 7.54 20.96
CA LEU A 72 9.36 7.19 21.93
C LEU A 72 9.97 8.42 22.63
N LYS A 73 9.47 9.64 22.34
CA LYS A 73 9.91 10.90 22.95
C LYS A 73 11.38 11.22 22.72
N TYR A 74 11.95 10.76 21.61
CA TYR A 74 13.26 11.27 21.20
C TYR A 74 13.19 12.77 20.87
N PRO A 75 14.29 13.53 21.06
CA PRO A 75 14.35 14.93 20.68
C PRO A 75 13.99 15.13 19.20
N TRP A 76 13.25 16.20 18.87
CA TRP A 76 12.77 16.46 17.51
C TRP A 76 13.89 16.42 16.46
N LYS A 77 15.09 16.91 16.80
CA LYS A 77 16.28 16.84 15.92
C LYS A 77 16.61 15.39 15.55
N LYS A 78 16.57 14.46 16.52
CA LYS A 78 16.83 13.04 16.28
C LYS A 78 15.73 12.41 15.42
N THR A 79 14.48 12.80 15.62
CA THR A 79 13.35 12.34 14.79
C THR A 79 13.49 12.79 13.34
N VAL A 80 13.81 14.07 13.11
CA VAL A 80 14.04 14.61 11.76
C VAL A 80 15.25 13.95 11.11
N MET A 81 16.34 13.76 11.86
CA MET A 81 17.50 13.04 11.35
C MET A 81 17.18 11.59 10.99
N ALA A 82 16.38 10.88 11.79
CA ALA A 82 15.93 9.53 11.46
C ALA A 82 15.13 9.50 10.15
N PHE A 83 14.18 10.44 9.97
CA PHE A 83 13.44 10.59 8.71
C PHE A 83 14.39 10.81 7.52
N LEU A 84 15.27 11.80 7.61
CA LEU A 84 16.17 12.17 6.51
C LEU A 84 17.17 11.06 6.19
N THR A 85 17.74 10.41 7.20
CA THR A 85 18.68 9.30 7.02
C THR A 85 18.01 8.11 6.36
N VAL A 86 16.83 7.69 6.82
CA VAL A 86 16.09 6.58 6.21
C VAL A 86 15.68 6.93 4.79
N MET A 87 15.14 8.13 4.56
CA MET A 87 14.78 8.60 3.22
C MET A 87 15.99 8.59 2.28
N LEU A 88 17.13 9.15 2.70
CA LEU A 88 18.36 9.19 1.90
C LEU A 88 18.84 7.78 1.54
N LEU A 89 18.92 6.88 2.51
CA LEU A 89 19.34 5.49 2.28
C LEU A 89 18.37 4.74 1.35
N MET A 90 17.06 4.96 1.51
CA MET A 90 16.06 4.42 0.59
C MET A 90 16.28 4.95 -0.84
N GLN A 91 16.57 6.24 -1.01
CA GLN A 91 16.86 6.80 -2.34
C GLN A 91 18.15 6.25 -2.92
N ILE A 92 19.19 6.00 -2.12
CA ILE A 92 20.42 5.36 -2.58
C ILE A 92 20.14 3.95 -3.13
N VAL A 93 19.30 3.16 -2.46
CA VAL A 93 18.88 1.84 -2.96
C VAL A 93 18.11 1.95 -4.28
N ASN A 94 17.26 2.96 -4.43
CA ASN A 94 16.46 3.18 -5.65
C ASN A 94 17.20 3.95 -6.77
N LEU A 95 18.39 4.49 -6.48
CA LEU A 95 19.16 5.33 -7.41
C LEU A 95 19.52 4.61 -8.73
N PRO A 96 19.94 3.33 -8.74
CA PRO A 96 20.23 2.63 -10.00
C PRO A 96 19.03 2.60 -10.95
N TRP A 97 17.82 2.41 -10.41
CA TRP A 97 16.58 2.44 -11.17
C TRP A 97 16.28 3.82 -11.73
N ALA A 98 16.40 4.86 -10.91
CA ALA A 98 16.20 6.25 -11.33
C ALA A 98 17.19 6.67 -12.44
N ILE A 99 18.47 6.28 -12.33
CA ILE A 99 19.48 6.52 -13.37
C ILE A 99 19.10 5.82 -14.67
N ARG A 100 18.67 4.56 -14.60
CA ARG A 100 18.21 3.79 -15.77
C ARG A 100 17.03 4.47 -16.45
N ASN A 101 16.04 4.93 -15.68
CA ASN A 101 14.86 5.63 -16.20
C ASN A 101 15.24 6.95 -16.85
N TYR A 102 16.13 7.73 -16.23
CA TYR A 102 16.61 8.98 -16.80
C TYR A 102 17.32 8.75 -18.15
N LYS A 103 18.19 7.74 -18.23
CA LYS A 103 18.86 7.37 -19.50
C LYS A 103 17.87 6.91 -20.57
N ALA A 104 16.80 6.22 -20.19
CA ALA A 104 15.81 5.69 -21.12
C ALA A 104 14.82 6.75 -21.62
N TRP A 105 14.39 7.68 -20.75
CA TRP A 105 13.27 8.58 -21.02
C TRP A 105 13.65 10.06 -21.03
N GLY A 106 14.89 10.42 -20.73
CA GLY A 106 15.35 11.81 -20.65
C GLY A 106 14.73 12.60 -19.49
N THR A 107 14.00 11.94 -18.58
CA THR A 107 13.38 12.56 -17.40
C THR A 107 13.58 11.69 -16.17
N PRO A 108 13.85 12.28 -15.00
CA PRO A 108 14.05 11.52 -13.77
C PRO A 108 12.71 10.98 -13.29
N VAL A 109 12.50 9.67 -13.45
CA VAL A 109 11.34 8.95 -12.91
C VAL A 109 11.83 8.07 -11.77
N ILE A 110 11.60 8.52 -10.54
CA ILE A 110 12.09 7.84 -9.33
C ILE A 110 11.30 6.56 -9.07
N TYR A 111 10.00 6.54 -9.43
CA TYR A 111 9.08 5.44 -9.14
C TYR A 111 8.21 5.08 -10.34
N THR A 112 7.97 3.79 -10.55
CA THR A 112 7.28 3.20 -11.71
C THR A 112 5.77 3.44 -11.72
N ALA A 113 5.18 3.96 -10.63
CA ALA A 113 3.84 4.55 -10.67
C ALA A 113 3.90 5.84 -11.51
N THR A 114 4.00 5.66 -12.83
CA THR A 114 4.18 6.71 -13.80
C THR A 114 2.99 7.66 -13.72
N ALA A 115 3.26 8.94 -13.90
CA ALA A 115 2.26 9.99 -13.88
C ALA A 115 1.05 9.69 -14.77
N ASN A 116 1.25 8.97 -15.88
CA ASN A 116 0.17 8.53 -16.76
C ASN A 116 -0.82 7.57 -16.07
N PHE A 117 -0.33 6.67 -15.21
CA PHE A 117 -1.12 5.67 -14.53
C PHE A 117 -1.92 6.28 -13.38
N VAL A 118 -1.32 7.26 -12.69
CA VAL A 118 -2.08 8.04 -11.70
C VAL A 118 -3.07 8.95 -12.41
N TYR A 119 -2.65 9.64 -13.48
CA TYR A 119 -3.53 10.58 -14.18
C TYR A 119 -4.75 9.91 -14.82
N ARG A 120 -4.61 8.73 -15.47
CA ARG A 120 -5.77 7.98 -16.01
C ARG A 120 -6.80 7.62 -14.93
N THR A 121 -6.35 7.56 -13.67
CA THR A 121 -7.21 7.29 -12.52
C THR A 121 -7.49 8.55 -11.71
N VAL A 122 -7.02 9.74 -12.08
CA VAL A 122 -7.26 10.98 -11.34
C VAL A 122 -7.59 12.08 -12.34
N ASN A 123 -8.75 11.93 -12.97
CA ASN A 123 -9.32 12.87 -13.94
C ASN A 123 -10.86 12.72 -14.00
N SER A 124 -11.48 13.38 -14.98
CA SER A 124 -12.94 13.39 -15.23
C SER A 124 -13.55 12.02 -15.53
N SER A 125 -12.80 11.10 -16.15
CA SER A 125 -13.24 9.74 -16.50
C SER A 125 -13.02 8.71 -15.37
N ALA A 126 -12.36 9.10 -14.29
CA ALA A 126 -11.90 8.16 -13.28
C ALA A 126 -13.05 7.52 -12.49
N THR A 127 -12.99 6.20 -12.33
CA THR A 127 -13.95 5.43 -11.53
C THR A 127 -13.36 4.99 -10.17
N PRO A 128 -14.22 4.65 -9.18
CA PRO A 128 -13.78 4.07 -7.92
C PRO A 128 -13.00 2.75 -8.07
N GLU A 129 -13.25 1.99 -9.14
CA GLU A 129 -12.58 0.71 -9.42
C GLU A 129 -11.21 0.88 -10.09
N GLY A 130 -10.85 2.11 -10.50
CA GLY A 130 -9.59 2.40 -11.20
C GLY A 130 -9.63 2.16 -12.71
N GLY A 131 -10.82 2.05 -13.31
CA GLY A 131 -11.04 1.81 -14.75
C GLY A 131 -11.11 3.06 -15.62
N GLY A 132 -10.51 4.17 -15.19
CA GLY A 132 -10.48 5.41 -15.98
C GLY A 132 -9.47 5.39 -17.13
N HIS A 133 -9.56 6.38 -18.01
CA HIS A 133 -8.69 6.56 -19.17
C HIS A 133 -8.11 7.97 -19.20
N ILE A 134 -7.16 8.22 -20.10
CA ILE A 134 -6.66 9.57 -20.34
C ILE A 134 -7.72 10.32 -21.17
N PRO A 135 -8.17 11.53 -20.78
CA PRO A 135 -9.28 12.18 -21.45
C PRO A 135 -9.08 12.34 -22.95
N LEU A 136 -10.11 11.95 -23.72
CA LEU A 136 -10.13 11.99 -25.18
C LEU A 136 -10.68 13.31 -25.70
N LYS A 137 -10.49 13.59 -26.99
CA LYS A 137 -10.97 14.84 -27.61
C LYS A 137 -12.48 15.01 -27.41
N GLY A 138 -12.87 16.12 -26.78
CA GLY A 138 -14.25 16.42 -26.41
C GLY A 138 -14.60 16.09 -24.96
N GLU A 139 -13.75 15.37 -24.25
CA GLU A 139 -13.87 15.12 -22.81
C GLU A 139 -13.19 16.24 -22.01
N GLU A 140 -13.68 16.44 -20.79
CA GLU A 140 -13.09 17.40 -19.86
C GLU A 140 -11.67 16.97 -19.46
N GLY A 141 -10.71 17.90 -19.51
CA GLY A 141 -9.31 17.62 -19.20
C GLY A 141 -8.49 17.09 -20.38
N TYR A 142 -9.05 17.03 -21.58
CA TYR A 142 -8.31 16.71 -22.80
C TYR A 142 -7.14 17.67 -23.02
N SER A 143 -6.00 17.10 -23.46
CA SER A 143 -4.79 17.85 -23.80
C SER A 143 -4.21 17.34 -25.12
N GLU A 144 -4.25 18.19 -26.15
CA GLU A 144 -3.68 17.88 -27.47
C GLU A 144 -2.16 17.64 -27.40
N GLU A 145 -1.47 18.37 -26.50
CA GLU A 145 -0.04 18.16 -26.26
C GLU A 145 0.24 16.76 -25.71
N LEU A 146 -0.61 16.29 -24.79
CA LEU A 146 -0.49 14.96 -24.19
C LEU A 146 -0.77 13.84 -25.19
N GLU A 147 -1.81 14.00 -26.01
CA GLU A 147 -2.13 13.07 -27.10
C GLU A 147 -0.96 12.97 -28.08
N ARG A 148 -0.44 14.11 -28.56
CA ARG A 148 0.73 14.16 -29.45
C ARG A 148 1.96 13.49 -28.83
N ALA A 149 2.23 13.73 -27.55
CA ALA A 149 3.35 13.10 -26.84
C ALA A 149 3.22 11.56 -26.78
N GLY A 150 2.00 11.06 -26.57
CA GLY A 150 1.69 9.63 -26.60
C GLY A 150 1.87 9.03 -28.00
N LEU A 151 1.36 9.69 -29.04
CA LEU A 151 1.50 9.25 -30.44
C LEU A 151 2.97 9.21 -30.91
N LEU A 152 3.80 10.12 -30.40
CA LEU A 152 5.23 10.17 -30.71
C LEU A 152 6.07 9.20 -29.85
N ASN A 153 5.45 8.41 -28.96
CA ASN A 153 6.13 7.54 -27.98
C ASN A 153 7.20 8.27 -27.15
N ASN A 154 6.99 9.55 -26.87
CA ASN A 154 7.91 10.34 -26.04
C ASN A 154 7.54 10.19 -24.56
N GLU A 155 7.92 9.06 -23.96
CA GLU A 155 7.58 8.69 -22.57
C GLU A 155 7.94 9.77 -21.54
N GLY A 156 9.09 10.42 -21.72
CA GLY A 156 9.53 11.49 -20.81
C GLY A 156 8.61 12.70 -20.85
N LEU A 157 8.30 13.19 -22.05
CA LEU A 157 7.35 14.28 -22.22
C LEU A 157 5.95 13.87 -21.76
N TYR A 158 5.51 12.66 -22.11
CA TYR A 158 4.21 12.11 -21.74
C TYR A 158 4.03 12.05 -20.21
N HIS A 159 5.04 11.57 -19.48
CA HIS A 159 5.05 11.55 -18.02
C HIS A 159 4.96 12.96 -17.43
N LYS A 160 5.75 13.91 -17.94
CA LYS A 160 5.74 15.30 -17.48
C LYS A 160 4.36 15.95 -17.67
N LEU A 161 3.75 15.73 -18.83
CA LEU A 161 2.42 16.28 -19.14
C LEU A 161 1.32 15.63 -18.30
N CYS A 162 1.36 14.31 -18.10
CA CYS A 162 0.41 13.64 -17.20
C CYS A 162 0.48 14.20 -15.78
N ASN A 163 1.69 14.46 -15.24
CA ASN A 163 1.82 15.08 -13.92
C ASN A 163 1.20 16.47 -13.88
N ARG A 164 1.43 17.29 -14.93
CA ARG A 164 0.85 18.64 -15.04
C ARG A 164 -0.68 18.57 -15.05
N GLU A 165 -1.26 17.76 -15.92
CA GLU A 165 -2.72 17.67 -16.05
C GLU A 165 -3.37 17.02 -14.82
N MET A 166 -2.73 16.04 -14.19
CA MET A 166 -3.16 15.49 -12.91
C MET A 166 -3.22 16.56 -11.83
N MET A 167 -2.15 17.33 -11.65
CA MET A 167 -2.12 18.41 -10.64
C MET A 167 -3.13 19.52 -10.95
N ARG A 168 -3.31 19.86 -12.23
CA ARG A 168 -4.35 20.80 -12.67
C ARG A 168 -5.75 20.29 -12.33
N TRP A 169 -6.02 19.01 -12.57
CA TRP A 169 -7.32 18.40 -12.25
C TRP A 169 -7.59 18.39 -10.75
N ILE A 170 -6.63 17.93 -9.94
CA ILE A 170 -6.77 17.86 -8.47
C ILE A 170 -7.03 19.24 -7.87
N THR A 171 -6.30 20.26 -8.34
CA THR A 171 -6.44 21.63 -7.82
C THR A 171 -7.70 22.33 -8.34
N GLY A 172 -8.15 22.03 -9.56
CA GLY A 172 -9.41 22.53 -10.12
C GLY A 172 -10.66 21.87 -9.54
N HIS A 173 -10.55 20.62 -9.10
CA HIS A 173 -11.70 19.79 -8.67
C HIS A 173 -11.47 19.10 -7.31
N PRO A 174 -11.14 19.84 -6.23
CA PRO A 174 -10.76 19.24 -4.95
C PRO A 174 -11.88 18.40 -4.33
N TYR A 175 -13.14 18.81 -4.47
CA TYR A 175 -14.29 18.05 -3.98
C TYR A 175 -14.50 16.74 -4.75
N ALA A 176 -14.40 16.78 -6.08
CA ALA A 176 -14.52 15.58 -6.90
C ALA A 176 -13.40 14.59 -6.60
N PHE A 177 -12.17 15.09 -6.43
CA PHE A 177 -11.02 14.29 -6.03
C PHE A 177 -11.23 13.63 -4.65
N LEU A 178 -11.68 14.39 -3.64
CA LEU A 178 -11.92 13.85 -2.30
C LEU A 178 -13.05 12.80 -2.31
N LYS A 179 -14.15 13.09 -3.03
CA LYS A 179 -15.27 12.15 -3.18
C LYS A 179 -14.81 10.85 -3.85
N LEU A 180 -14.05 10.95 -4.95
CA LEU A 180 -13.48 9.81 -5.64
C LEU A 180 -12.58 9.00 -4.70
N GLY A 181 -11.68 9.66 -3.97
CA GLY A 181 -10.79 9.02 -2.99
C GLY A 181 -11.57 8.25 -1.91
N LEU A 182 -12.65 8.80 -1.37
CA LEU A 182 -13.49 8.09 -0.38
C LEU A 182 -14.19 6.86 -1.00
N CYS A 183 -14.77 7.01 -2.19
CA CYS A 183 -15.36 5.89 -2.92
C CYS A 183 -14.32 4.79 -3.21
N ARG A 184 -13.07 5.18 -3.48
CA ARG A 184 -11.94 4.25 -3.64
C ARG A 184 -11.60 3.49 -2.38
N VAL A 185 -11.55 4.14 -1.22
CA VAL A 185 -11.35 3.40 0.05
C VAL A 185 -12.43 2.36 0.24
N ILE A 186 -13.69 2.72 -0.01
CA ILE A 186 -14.83 1.80 0.10
C ILE A 186 -14.65 0.61 -0.86
N PHE A 187 -14.21 0.87 -2.10
CA PHE A 187 -13.92 -0.18 -3.08
C PHE A 187 -12.73 -1.06 -2.75
N PHE A 188 -11.63 -0.44 -2.36
CA PHE A 188 -10.39 -1.07 -1.95
C PHE A 188 -10.59 -1.97 -0.72
N MET A 189 -11.38 -1.51 0.25
CA MET A 189 -11.80 -2.29 1.42
C MET A 189 -12.90 -3.31 1.10
N GLY A 190 -13.34 -3.41 -0.15
CA GLY A 190 -14.28 -4.43 -0.61
C GLY A 190 -15.68 -4.27 -0.05
N TRP A 191 -16.09 -3.07 0.34
CA TRP A 191 -17.44 -2.81 0.88
C TRP A 191 -18.52 -2.93 -0.20
N ASN A 192 -18.21 -2.57 -1.45
CA ASN A 192 -19.04 -2.80 -2.62
C ASN A 192 -18.48 -3.98 -3.43
N ARG A 193 -18.88 -5.21 -3.09
CA ARG A 193 -18.43 -6.40 -3.82
C ARG A 193 -18.74 -6.26 -5.32
N ALA A 194 -17.69 -6.02 -6.10
CA ALA A 194 -17.72 -5.88 -7.55
C ALA A 194 -16.48 -6.61 -8.08
N GLY A 195 -16.68 -7.66 -8.87
CA GLY A 195 -15.61 -8.56 -9.33
C GLY A 195 -15.25 -9.69 -8.35
N GLY A 196 -14.43 -10.63 -8.81
CA GLY A 196 -13.94 -11.75 -8.00
C GLY A 196 -12.56 -11.49 -7.40
N VAL A 197 -11.88 -12.57 -7.00
CA VAL A 197 -10.59 -12.51 -6.30
C VAL A 197 -9.46 -12.47 -7.33
N TRP A 198 -8.66 -11.41 -7.35
CA TRP A 198 -7.67 -11.17 -8.42
C TRP A 198 -6.79 -12.40 -8.74
N PRO A 199 -6.18 -13.10 -7.77
CA PRO A 199 -5.41 -14.31 -8.07
C PRO A 199 -6.21 -15.42 -8.78
N ILE A 200 -7.50 -15.57 -8.46
CA ILE A 200 -8.40 -16.54 -9.10
C ILE A 200 -8.73 -16.10 -10.53
N TRP A 201 -8.79 -14.80 -10.80
CA TRP A 201 -9.02 -14.27 -12.15
C TRP A 201 -7.75 -14.25 -12.98
N PHE A 202 -6.58 -14.14 -12.35
CA PHE A 202 -5.30 -14.00 -13.03
C PHE A 202 -4.98 -15.19 -13.94
N GLN A 203 -5.35 -16.40 -13.53
CA GLN A 203 -5.23 -17.59 -14.37
C GLN A 203 -6.04 -17.52 -15.67
N TYR A 204 -6.96 -16.57 -15.85
CA TYR A 204 -7.73 -16.40 -17.08
C TYR A 204 -7.21 -15.25 -17.96
N TYR A 205 -6.11 -14.60 -17.56
CA TYR A 205 -5.42 -13.66 -18.43
C TYR A 205 -4.69 -14.39 -19.56
N GLU A 206 -4.58 -13.72 -20.69
CA GLU A 206 -3.85 -14.23 -21.85
C GLU A 206 -2.42 -14.63 -21.45
N GLY A 207 -2.01 -15.85 -21.84
CA GLY A 207 -0.73 -16.44 -21.47
C GLY A 207 -0.62 -17.04 -20.06
N SER A 208 -1.64 -16.87 -19.20
CA SER A 208 -1.67 -17.44 -17.84
C SER A 208 -2.64 -18.61 -17.67
N TYR A 209 -3.55 -18.81 -18.64
CA TYR A 209 -4.53 -19.89 -18.61
C TYR A 209 -3.93 -21.22 -19.07
N ASP A 210 -4.02 -22.22 -18.18
CA ASP A 210 -3.72 -23.61 -18.52
C ASP A 210 -5.02 -24.33 -18.92
N PRO A 211 -5.28 -24.51 -20.23
CA PRO A 211 -6.48 -25.21 -20.70
C PRO A 211 -6.50 -26.68 -20.29
N ALA A 212 -5.37 -27.28 -19.92
CA ALA A 212 -5.32 -28.66 -19.44
C ALA A 212 -5.80 -28.80 -17.98
N ARG A 213 -5.91 -27.69 -17.24
CA ARG A 213 -6.28 -27.67 -15.81
C ARG A 213 -7.30 -26.56 -15.49
N PRO A 214 -8.49 -26.56 -16.11
CA PRO A 214 -9.50 -25.56 -15.80
C PRO A 214 -10.00 -25.72 -14.37
N ILE A 215 -10.12 -24.62 -13.62
CA ILE A 215 -10.86 -24.64 -12.36
C ILE A 215 -12.35 -24.74 -12.66
N ALA A 216 -13.00 -25.79 -12.16
CA ALA A 216 -14.43 -25.98 -12.30
C ALA A 216 -15.21 -24.76 -11.75
N PRO A 217 -16.27 -24.27 -12.41
CA PRO A 217 -16.98 -23.05 -12.01
C PRO A 217 -17.44 -23.04 -10.55
N ASN A 218 -17.91 -24.18 -10.03
CA ASN A 218 -18.35 -24.32 -8.64
C ASN A 218 -17.18 -24.20 -7.65
N VAL A 219 -16.00 -24.74 -8.01
CA VAL A 219 -14.78 -24.61 -7.20
C VAL A 219 -14.29 -23.17 -7.21
N LYS A 220 -14.28 -22.51 -8.39
CA LYS A 220 -13.95 -21.09 -8.52
C LYS A 220 -14.83 -20.25 -7.60
N HIS A 221 -16.15 -20.42 -7.71
CA HIS A 221 -17.12 -19.67 -6.90
C HIS A 221 -16.92 -19.92 -5.41
N PHE A 222 -16.77 -21.18 -4.98
CA PHE A 222 -16.50 -21.52 -3.58
C PHE A 222 -15.23 -20.84 -3.05
N LEU A 223 -14.14 -20.85 -3.81
CA LEU A 223 -12.89 -20.20 -3.41
C LEU A 223 -13.05 -18.69 -3.30
N GLU A 224 -13.78 -18.07 -4.23
CA GLU A 224 -14.09 -16.63 -4.17
C GLU A 224 -14.91 -16.30 -2.91
N GLU A 225 -15.99 -17.03 -2.63
CA GLU A 225 -16.80 -16.83 -1.42
C GLU A 225 -15.98 -17.05 -0.15
N ALA A 226 -15.18 -18.11 -0.08
CA ALA A 226 -14.33 -18.39 1.07
C ALA A 226 -13.30 -17.28 1.34
N ALA A 227 -12.71 -16.73 0.28
CA ALA A 227 -11.78 -15.60 0.40
C ALA A 227 -12.48 -14.34 0.91
N PHE A 228 -13.66 -14.00 0.37
CA PHE A 228 -14.43 -12.85 0.83
C PHE A 228 -14.93 -13.02 2.27
N LEU A 229 -15.42 -14.22 2.62
CA LEU A 229 -15.87 -14.52 3.98
C LEU A 229 -14.71 -14.37 4.99
N PHE A 230 -13.55 -14.96 4.69
CA PHE A 230 -12.36 -14.80 5.52
C PHE A 230 -11.99 -13.32 5.69
N TYR A 231 -11.97 -12.57 4.59
CA TYR A 231 -11.65 -11.15 4.61
C TYR A 231 -12.63 -10.36 5.47
N TYR A 232 -13.94 -10.54 5.29
CA TYR A 232 -14.95 -9.79 6.05
C TYR A 232 -14.92 -10.14 7.53
N VAL A 233 -14.76 -11.42 7.89
CA VAL A 233 -14.60 -11.83 9.29
C VAL A 233 -13.38 -11.12 9.90
N LEU A 234 -12.22 -11.18 9.23
CA LEU A 234 -11.02 -10.49 9.69
C LEU A 234 -11.22 -8.97 9.81
N PHE A 235 -11.84 -8.34 8.81
CA PHE A 235 -12.05 -6.90 8.76
C PHE A 235 -13.00 -6.42 9.87
N PHE A 236 -14.14 -7.09 10.08
CA PHE A 236 -15.08 -6.73 11.15
C PHE A 236 -14.51 -7.04 12.54
N MET A 237 -13.74 -8.11 12.68
CA MET A 237 -12.98 -8.36 13.91
C MET A 237 -11.92 -7.27 14.15
N PHE A 238 -11.25 -6.81 13.10
CA PHE A 238 -10.30 -5.70 13.19
C PHE A 238 -10.98 -4.41 13.64
N LEU A 239 -12.10 -4.01 13.01
CA LEU A 239 -12.86 -2.82 13.43
C LEU A 239 -13.32 -2.93 14.89
N SER A 240 -13.79 -4.10 15.30
CA SER A 240 -14.17 -4.38 16.68
C SER A 240 -12.96 -4.26 17.61
N SER A 241 -11.80 -4.82 17.23
CA SER A 241 -10.56 -4.75 18.00
C SER A 241 -10.12 -3.31 18.21
N VAL A 242 -10.15 -2.47 17.16
CA VAL A 242 -9.81 -1.05 17.25
C VAL A 242 -10.72 -0.34 18.24
N PHE A 243 -12.03 -0.56 18.16
CA PHE A 243 -13.00 0.04 19.07
C PHE A 243 -12.77 -0.38 20.53
N PHE A 244 -12.60 -1.67 20.81
CA PHE A 244 -12.43 -2.18 22.17
C PHE A 244 -11.06 -1.83 22.76
N ILE A 245 -9.99 -1.91 21.99
CA ILE A 245 -8.64 -1.46 22.37
C ILE A 245 -8.68 0.04 22.69
N TRP A 246 -9.32 0.86 21.86
CA TRP A 246 -9.45 2.31 22.10
C TRP A 246 -10.12 2.61 23.44
N ARG A 247 -11.25 1.95 23.74
CA ARG A 247 -11.97 2.16 25.02
C ARG A 247 -11.14 1.79 26.24
N ARG A 248 -10.10 0.97 26.08
CA ARG A 248 -9.23 0.51 27.17
C ARG A 248 -7.76 0.86 26.95
N TRP A 249 -7.48 1.87 26.12
CA TRP A 249 -6.14 2.27 25.70
C TRP A 249 -5.16 2.42 26.87
N LYS A 250 -5.62 3.05 27.96
CA LYS A 250 -4.82 3.30 29.18
C LYS A 250 -4.38 2.04 29.93
N ARG A 251 -4.97 0.88 29.63
CA ARG A 251 -4.61 -0.41 30.25
C ARG A 251 -3.49 -1.15 29.50
N LEU A 252 -3.15 -0.71 28.30
CA LEU A 252 -2.07 -1.30 27.52
C LEU A 252 -0.72 -0.76 28.01
N SER A 253 0.31 -1.61 27.96
CA SER A 253 1.69 -1.17 28.18
C SER A 253 2.06 -0.05 27.20
N ARG A 254 2.99 0.81 27.60
CA ARG A 254 3.39 1.95 26.76
C ARG A 254 3.96 1.47 25.41
N GLN A 255 4.71 0.37 25.42
CA GLN A 255 5.28 -0.25 24.24
C GLN A 255 4.17 -0.74 23.30
N CYS A 256 3.17 -1.46 23.82
CA CYS A 256 2.02 -1.91 23.04
C CYS A 256 1.25 -0.74 22.42
N GLN A 257 1.01 0.34 23.17
CA GLN A 257 0.38 1.56 22.64
C GLN A 257 1.17 2.15 21.47
N ILE A 258 2.49 2.26 21.60
CA ILE A 258 3.34 2.79 20.53
C ILE A 258 3.32 1.86 19.32
N SER A 259 3.47 0.55 19.52
CA SER A 259 3.41 -0.46 18.47
C SER A 259 2.10 -0.39 17.68
N LEU A 260 0.95 -0.28 18.37
CA LEU A 260 -0.35 -0.13 17.73
C LEU A 260 -0.48 1.19 16.97
N LEU A 261 0.03 2.31 17.50
CA LEU A 261 0.02 3.59 16.79
C LEU A 261 0.90 3.54 15.53
N VAL A 262 2.07 2.90 15.60
CA VAL A 262 2.96 2.71 14.45
C VAL A 262 2.27 1.85 13.39
N LEU A 263 1.75 0.67 13.74
CA LEU A 263 1.05 -0.21 12.80
C LEU A 263 -0.24 0.41 12.26
N GLY A 264 -0.99 1.13 13.09
CA GLY A 264 -2.16 1.90 12.68
C GLY A 264 -1.81 3.01 11.70
N SER A 265 -0.69 3.71 11.90
CA SER A 265 -0.22 4.71 10.94
C SER A 265 0.17 4.10 9.59
N VAL A 266 0.81 2.92 9.60
CA VAL A 266 1.14 2.18 8.39
C VAL A 266 -0.14 1.82 7.62
N PHE A 267 -1.15 1.31 8.33
CA PHE A 267 -2.44 1.00 7.76
C PHE A 267 -3.10 2.24 7.12
N VAL A 268 -3.09 3.38 7.83
CA VAL A 268 -3.65 4.65 7.33
C VAL A 268 -2.87 5.17 6.13
N PHE A 269 -1.54 5.22 6.18
CA PHE A 269 -0.72 5.70 5.05
C PHE A 269 -0.93 4.85 3.81
N TRP A 270 -0.99 3.52 3.97
CA TRP A 270 -1.28 2.61 2.88
C TRP A 270 -2.66 2.87 2.26
N LEU A 271 -3.69 3.09 3.09
CA LEU A 271 -5.02 3.46 2.60
C LEU A 271 -5.00 4.79 1.84
N LEU A 272 -4.38 5.82 2.42
CA LEU A 272 -4.28 7.15 1.81
C LEU A 272 -3.54 7.10 0.47
N GLU A 273 -2.50 6.30 0.37
CA GLU A 273 -1.79 6.10 -0.89
C GLU A 273 -2.73 5.51 -1.97
N HIS A 274 -3.50 4.47 -1.63
CA HIS A 274 -4.40 3.78 -2.56
C HIS A 274 -5.68 4.59 -2.85
N MET A 275 -5.99 5.63 -2.06
CA MET A 275 -6.96 6.66 -2.47
C MET A 275 -6.50 7.42 -3.71
N VAL A 276 -5.19 7.68 -3.81
CA VAL A 276 -4.61 8.52 -4.85
C VAL A 276 -4.20 7.69 -6.07
N ILE A 277 -3.45 6.60 -5.87
CA ILE A 277 -2.78 5.88 -6.95
C ILE A 277 -3.70 4.88 -7.64
N TYR A 278 -4.08 3.80 -6.94
CA TYR A 278 -4.81 2.70 -7.55
C TYR A 278 -5.55 1.86 -6.49
N PRO A 279 -6.88 1.69 -6.60
CA PRO A 279 -7.69 1.04 -5.58
C PRO A 279 -7.85 -0.47 -5.80
N ASP A 280 -6.85 -1.18 -6.32
CA ASP A 280 -6.97 -2.64 -6.52
C ASP A 280 -7.01 -3.40 -5.22
N ARG A 281 -7.92 -4.34 -5.14
CA ARG A 281 -8.07 -5.23 -3.99
C ARG A 281 -6.85 -6.11 -3.76
N LYS A 282 -6.02 -6.40 -4.78
CA LYS A 282 -4.78 -7.17 -4.60
C LYS A 282 -3.77 -6.46 -3.71
N TYR A 283 -3.70 -5.12 -3.78
CA TYR A 283 -2.77 -4.34 -2.95
C TYR A 283 -3.24 -4.18 -1.51
N ARG A 284 -4.39 -4.75 -1.14
CA ARG A 284 -4.84 -4.84 0.25
C ARG A 284 -4.12 -5.92 1.04
N TYR A 285 -3.44 -6.85 0.37
CA TYR A 285 -2.80 -7.99 1.00
C TYR A 285 -1.85 -7.60 2.17
N PRO A 286 -1.02 -6.55 2.08
CA PRO A 286 -0.18 -6.13 3.21
C PRO A 286 -0.97 -5.59 4.41
N LEU A 287 -2.23 -5.20 4.26
CA LEU A 287 -3.09 -4.76 5.36
C LEU A 287 -3.62 -5.93 6.19
N GLU A 288 -3.79 -7.11 5.60
CA GLU A 288 -4.36 -8.26 6.30
C GLU A 288 -3.52 -8.72 7.49
N PRO A 289 -2.19 -8.91 7.37
CA PRO A 289 -1.37 -9.22 8.54
C PRO A 289 -1.39 -8.11 9.60
N LEU A 290 -1.51 -6.83 9.20
CA LEU A 290 -1.70 -5.73 10.15
C LEU A 290 -3.02 -5.90 10.93
N MET A 291 -4.12 -6.18 10.23
CA MET A 291 -5.42 -6.48 10.84
C MET A 291 -5.32 -7.68 11.80
N ILE A 292 -4.62 -8.75 11.40
CA ILE A 292 -4.40 -9.93 12.24
C ILE A 292 -3.67 -9.55 13.52
N VAL A 293 -2.60 -8.74 13.47
CA VAL A 293 -1.88 -8.32 14.68
C VAL A 293 -2.79 -7.57 15.65
N TRP A 294 -3.60 -6.63 15.16
CA TRP A 294 -4.57 -5.89 15.97
C TRP A 294 -5.61 -6.82 16.62
N VAL A 295 -6.16 -7.75 15.83
CA VAL A 295 -7.09 -8.77 16.31
C VAL A 295 -6.44 -9.66 17.37
N SER A 296 -5.22 -10.12 17.15
CA SER A 296 -4.49 -11.00 18.09
C SER A 296 -4.26 -10.30 19.43
N VAL A 297 -3.85 -9.03 19.43
CA VAL A 297 -3.70 -8.24 20.67
C VAL A 297 -5.01 -8.15 21.43
N TRP A 298 -6.13 -7.94 20.72
CA TRP A 298 -7.45 -7.88 21.34
C TRP A 298 -7.91 -9.24 21.90
N LEU A 299 -7.70 -10.33 21.14
CA LEU A 299 -8.08 -11.69 21.56
C LEU A 299 -7.25 -12.19 22.73
N ASP A 300 -5.93 -11.98 22.71
CA ASP A 300 -5.03 -12.32 23.82
C ASP A 300 -5.48 -11.63 25.11
N TRP A 301 -5.80 -10.34 24.98
CA TRP A 301 -6.32 -9.56 26.10
C TRP A 301 -7.69 -10.05 26.61
N ILE A 302 -8.60 -10.51 25.75
CA ILE A 302 -9.86 -11.13 26.17
C ILE A 302 -9.59 -12.44 26.90
N ALA A 303 -8.74 -13.30 26.33
CA ALA A 303 -8.49 -14.66 26.80
C ALA A 303 -7.80 -14.70 28.16
N PHE A 304 -6.82 -13.82 28.38
CA PHE A 304 -5.97 -13.86 29.57
C PHE A 304 -6.26 -12.74 30.58
N GLY A 305 -7.11 -11.77 30.21
CA GLY A 305 -7.32 -10.55 30.98
C GLY A 305 -6.03 -9.73 31.09
N SER A 306 -6.07 -8.53 31.69
CA SER A 306 -4.88 -7.68 31.87
C SER A 306 -3.87 -8.23 32.90
N LYS A 307 -3.84 -9.55 33.15
CA LYS A 307 -3.11 -10.14 34.26
C LYS A 307 -1.64 -10.40 33.99
N LYS A 308 -1.13 -10.20 32.77
CA LYS A 308 0.31 -10.23 32.49
C LYS A 308 0.66 -9.23 31.39
N ASP A 309 1.61 -8.35 31.68
CA ASP A 309 2.42 -7.72 30.63
C ASP A 309 3.16 -8.85 29.92
N VAL A 310 2.64 -9.27 28.76
CA VAL A 310 3.35 -10.20 27.88
C VAL A 310 4.39 -9.36 27.10
N PRO A 311 5.67 -9.76 27.10
CA PRO A 311 6.79 -8.98 26.54
C PRO A 311 6.70 -8.71 25.03
#